data_AF-A0A846S2N9-F1
#
_entry.id   AF-A0A846S2N9-F1
#
_cell.length_a   1.000
_cell.length_b   1.000
_cell.length_c   1.000
_cell.angle_alpha   90.00
_cell.angle_beta   90.00
_cell.angle_gamma   90.00
#
_symmetry.space_group_name_H-M   'P 1'
#
loop_
_entity.id
_entity.type
_entity.pdbx_description
1 polymer ?
#
loop_
_entity_poly.entity_id
_entity_poly.type
_entity_poly.pdbx_seq_one_letter_code
_entity_poly.pdbx_strand_id
1 'polypeptide(L)'
;MSTSRGSRPGFFEGDTVAHCGPVESGEFARTLNLTDFHTGWTFSRTVRNNAHTNILAGLKTAAREIPFEITGLDFDNGSEFLNQYVIEWAGSKGIYFTRSRPYKKNDQATIESKNNHVVRRYGFYYRYDTDLERRALNRLWHLVNDRVNYLMPTVKPTGYGSTKNGRRKRIYDAPRTPFDRLLDAGVLSPKQVEEMTAYRDGLNPAKIAAEIARVQDRLLVLSSKKTEQLYLASFPSALPDVRKGVRVKTG
;
A
#
# COMPACT_ATOMS: atom_id res chain seq x y z
N MET A 1 14.16 19.63 16.59
CA MET A 1 14.28 18.34 17.30
C MET A 1 14.36 17.23 16.27
N SER A 2 15.43 16.42 16.30
CA SER A 2 15.55 15.25 15.41
C SER A 2 14.64 14.14 15.96
N THR A 3 13.40 14.07 15.48
CA THR A 3 12.53 12.91 15.73
C THR A 3 13.09 11.74 14.93
N SER A 4 13.69 10.77 15.61
CA SER A 4 14.11 9.52 14.98
C SER A 4 12.87 8.85 14.35
N ARG A 5 12.80 8.82 13.02
CA ARG A 5 11.73 8.19 12.25
C ARG A 5 11.48 6.76 12.79
N GLY A 6 10.24 6.45 13.17
CA GLY A 6 9.82 5.09 13.55
C GLY A 6 10.14 4.62 14.97
N SER A 7 10.59 5.50 15.88
CA SER A 7 10.80 5.10 17.30
C SER A 7 9.50 4.94 18.10
N ARG A 8 8.39 5.51 17.61
CA ARG A 8 7.03 5.37 18.16
C ARG A 8 6.01 5.20 17.03
N PRO A 9 4.84 4.57 17.29
CA PRO A 9 3.74 4.53 16.34
C PRO A 9 3.28 5.93 15.90
N GLY A 10 2.76 6.02 14.69
CA GLY A 10 2.11 7.22 14.15
C GLY A 10 2.83 7.83 12.96
N PHE A 11 4.02 7.33 12.62
CA PHE A 11 4.76 7.79 11.44
C PHE A 11 4.58 6.79 10.31
N PHE A 12 3.83 7.16 9.29
CA PHE A 12 3.50 6.28 8.17
C PHE A 12 4.34 6.60 6.94
N GLU A 13 4.80 5.54 6.29
CA GLU A 13 5.24 5.59 4.89
C GLU A 13 4.04 5.37 3.98
N GLY A 14 3.92 6.15 2.91
CA GLY A 14 2.80 6.07 1.99
C GLY A 14 3.20 6.05 0.53
N ASP A 15 2.39 5.39 -0.28
CA ASP A 15 2.50 5.38 -1.74
C ASP A 15 1.11 5.19 -2.39
N THR A 16 1.00 5.43 -3.69
CA THR A 16 -0.17 5.01 -4.48
C THR A 16 0.18 3.93 -5.50
N VAL A 17 -0.59 2.85 -5.49
CA VAL A 17 -0.48 1.76 -6.45
C VAL A 17 -1.51 1.92 -7.55
N ALA A 18 -1.04 2.02 -8.80
CA ALA A 18 -1.88 2.12 -9.99
C ALA A 18 -2.59 0.80 -10.33
N HIS A 19 -3.90 0.89 -10.62
CA HIS A 19 -4.70 -0.21 -11.19
C HIS A 19 -5.01 0.03 -12.67
N CYS A 20 -3.95 0.28 -13.44
CA CYS A 20 -4.02 0.56 -14.87
C CYS A 20 -4.09 -0.71 -15.74
N GLY A 21 -3.88 -1.89 -15.15
CA GLY A 21 -3.63 -3.10 -15.93
C GLY A 21 -2.37 -2.94 -16.80
N PRO A 22 -2.37 -3.44 -18.04
CA PRO A 22 -1.20 -3.39 -18.93
C PRO A 22 -0.95 -2.03 -19.59
N VAL A 23 -1.87 -1.07 -19.48
CA VAL A 23 -1.81 0.21 -20.20
C VAL A 23 -2.04 1.38 -19.25
N GLU A 24 -1.06 2.28 -19.16
CA GLU A 24 -1.09 3.46 -18.27
C GLU A 24 -1.90 4.65 -18.79
N SER A 25 -2.49 4.56 -19.99
CA SER A 25 -3.35 5.62 -20.53
C SER A 25 -4.78 5.58 -19.94
N GLY A 26 -5.45 6.73 -19.99
CA GLY A 26 -6.83 6.91 -19.50
C GLY A 26 -6.96 7.04 -17.97
N GLU A 27 -8.19 7.20 -17.48
CA GLU A 27 -8.48 7.28 -16.04
C GLU A 27 -8.60 5.88 -15.42
N PHE A 28 -7.93 5.66 -14.29
CA PHE A 28 -8.01 4.43 -13.50
C PHE A 28 -7.81 4.70 -12.01
N ALA A 29 -8.37 3.80 -11.21
CA ALA A 29 -8.27 3.78 -9.77
C ALA A 29 -6.83 3.57 -9.30
N ARG A 30 -6.54 4.11 -8.12
CA ARG A 30 -5.29 3.86 -7.40
C ARG A 30 -5.62 3.43 -6.00
N THR A 31 -4.77 2.63 -5.37
CA THR A 31 -4.85 2.36 -3.93
C THR A 31 -3.81 3.21 -3.23
N LEU A 32 -4.27 4.12 -2.37
CA LEU A 32 -3.44 4.74 -1.35
C LEU A 32 -3.13 3.67 -0.30
N ASN A 33 -1.84 3.38 -0.12
CA ASN A 33 -1.38 2.43 0.87
C ASN A 33 -0.45 3.14 1.85
N LEU A 34 -0.73 3.03 3.14
CA LEU A 34 0.06 3.60 4.22
C LEU A 34 0.54 2.48 5.13
N THR A 35 1.78 2.53 5.59
CA THR A 35 2.33 1.59 6.58
C THR A 35 3.10 2.31 7.67
N ASP A 36 2.72 2.09 8.93
CA ASP A 36 3.42 2.64 10.09
C ASP A 36 4.81 2.03 10.26
N PHE A 37 5.83 2.86 10.41
CA PHE A 37 7.23 2.42 10.53
C PHE A 37 7.48 1.61 11.79
N HIS A 38 6.76 1.86 12.89
CA HIS A 38 7.01 1.22 14.17
C HIS A 38 6.34 -0.15 14.26
N THR A 39 5.01 -0.17 14.13
CA THR A 39 4.14 -1.34 14.30
C THR A 39 4.04 -2.18 13.02
N GLY A 40 4.21 -1.56 11.85
CA GLY A 40 3.90 -2.19 10.56
C GLY A 40 2.40 -2.19 10.23
N TRP A 41 1.58 -1.42 10.96
CA TRP A 41 0.16 -1.24 10.72
C TRP A 41 -0.07 -0.73 9.31
N THR A 42 -0.94 -1.40 8.55
CA THR A 42 -1.21 -1.06 7.15
C THR A 42 -2.64 -0.52 6.99
N PHE A 43 -2.77 0.55 6.20
CA PHE A 43 -4.04 1.09 5.77
C PHE A 43 -4.05 1.17 4.24
N SER A 44 -5.00 0.49 3.61
CA SER A 44 -5.25 0.59 2.16
C SER A 44 -6.61 1.20 1.86
N ARG A 45 -6.68 2.12 0.89
CA ARG A 45 -7.92 2.71 0.38
C ARG A 45 -7.84 3.01 -1.11
N THR A 46 -8.86 2.61 -1.86
CA THR A 46 -8.96 2.96 -3.28
C THR A 46 -9.53 4.36 -3.46
N VAL A 47 -8.83 5.14 -4.28
CA VAL A 47 -9.18 6.47 -4.78
C VAL A 47 -9.43 6.40 -6.29
N ARG A 48 -10.19 7.35 -6.84
CA ARG A 48 -10.61 7.33 -8.24
C ARG A 48 -9.45 7.43 -9.24
N ASN A 49 -8.47 8.29 -8.95
CA ASN A 49 -7.27 8.52 -9.75
C ASN A 49 -6.24 9.26 -8.86
N ASN A 50 -5.14 9.76 -9.44
CA ASN A 50 -4.09 10.52 -8.72
C ASN A 50 -4.41 12.02 -8.54
N ALA A 51 -5.60 12.51 -8.88
CA ALA A 51 -5.96 13.90 -8.63
C ALA A 51 -5.87 14.21 -7.12
N HIS A 52 -5.31 15.36 -6.78
CA HIS A 52 -5.03 15.74 -5.39
C HIS A 52 -6.27 15.72 -4.48
N THR A 53 -7.44 16.07 -5.02
CA THR A 53 -8.71 16.00 -4.28
C THR A 53 -9.06 14.56 -3.86
N ASN A 54 -8.79 13.59 -4.73
CA ASN A 54 -9.00 12.17 -4.47
C ASN A 54 -7.98 11.63 -3.46
N ILE A 55 -6.71 12.01 -3.59
CA ILE A 55 -5.66 11.66 -2.61
C ILE A 55 -6.00 12.23 -1.23
N LEU A 56 -6.35 13.52 -1.15
CA LEU A 56 -6.74 14.17 0.10
C LEU A 56 -7.96 13.51 0.74
N ALA A 57 -8.96 13.10 -0.06
CA ALA A 57 -10.10 12.33 0.44
C ALA A 57 -9.67 10.98 1.01
N GLY A 58 -8.71 10.30 0.37
CA GLY A 58 -8.07 9.08 0.88
C GLY A 58 -7.35 9.30 2.20
N LEU A 59 -6.55 10.36 2.33
CA LEU A 59 -5.82 10.70 3.55
C LEU A 59 -6.74 11.10 4.71
N LYS A 60 -7.79 11.89 4.44
CA LYS A 60 -8.84 12.21 5.41
C LYS A 60 -9.57 10.96 5.90
N THR A 61 -9.70 9.96 5.03
CA THR A 61 -10.27 8.66 5.42
C THR A 61 -9.30 7.89 6.30
N ALA A 62 -8.02 7.84 5.95
CA ALA A 62 -6.97 7.23 6.77
C ALA A 62 -6.95 7.81 8.19
N ALA A 63 -7.01 9.15 8.32
CA ALA A 63 -7.04 9.83 9.60
C ALA A 63 -8.29 9.55 10.46
N ARG A 64 -9.36 9.01 9.87
CA ARG A 64 -10.56 8.56 10.60
C ARG A 64 -10.53 7.08 10.95
N GLU A 65 -9.95 6.26 10.08
CA GLU A 65 -10.01 4.79 10.17
C GLU A 65 -8.77 4.17 10.85
N ILE A 66 -7.63 4.88 10.86
CA ILE A 66 -6.46 4.46 11.65
C ILE A 66 -6.75 4.72 13.14
N PRO A 67 -6.61 3.72 14.03
CA PRO A 67 -7.14 3.79 15.40
C PRO A 67 -6.19 4.50 16.39
N PHE A 68 -5.11 5.10 15.90
CA PHE A 68 -4.13 5.85 16.70
C PHE A 68 -3.65 7.08 15.92
N GLU A 69 -3.00 7.99 16.63
CA GLU A 69 -2.57 9.27 16.07
C GLU A 69 -1.59 9.10 14.90
N ILE A 70 -1.88 9.79 13.79
CA ILE A 70 -0.93 9.96 12.69
C ILE A 70 -0.10 11.20 13.03
N THR A 71 1.16 11.00 13.41
CA THR A 71 2.09 12.07 13.75
C THR A 71 2.94 12.51 12.56
N GLY A 72 3.09 11.64 11.55
CA GLY A 72 3.80 11.99 10.33
C GLY A 72 3.48 11.10 9.14
N LEU A 73 3.67 11.67 7.96
CA LEU A 73 3.49 11.01 6.67
C LEU A 73 4.74 11.25 5.81
N ASP A 74 5.32 10.17 5.28
CA ASP A 74 6.39 10.23 4.29
C ASP A 74 5.93 9.58 2.99
N PHE A 75 5.94 10.37 1.91
CA PHE A 75 5.60 9.89 0.57
C PHE A 75 6.82 9.93 -0.35
N ASP A 76 6.86 9.00 -1.31
CA ASP A 76 7.79 9.10 -2.44
C ASP A 76 7.37 10.23 -3.41
N ASN A 77 8.26 10.55 -4.34
CA ASN A 77 8.29 11.62 -5.34
C ASN A 77 7.05 11.78 -6.26
N GLY A 78 5.91 11.15 -5.95
CA GLY A 78 4.64 11.39 -6.62
C GLY A 78 4.21 12.85 -6.45
N SER A 79 4.03 13.55 -7.57
CA SER A 79 3.58 14.95 -7.57
C SER A 79 2.20 15.09 -6.92
N GLU A 80 1.39 14.02 -6.92
CA GLU A 80 0.06 13.97 -6.31
C GLU A 80 0.05 14.29 -4.81
N PHE A 81 1.18 14.10 -4.11
CA PHE A 81 1.32 14.31 -2.66
C PHE A 81 1.89 15.68 -2.29
N LEU A 82 2.53 16.38 -3.22
CA LEU A 82 3.18 17.69 -2.99
C LEU A 82 2.24 18.88 -3.24
N ASN A 83 0.94 18.65 -3.20
CA ASN A 83 -0.04 19.70 -3.43
C ASN A 83 -0.28 20.52 -2.16
N GLN A 84 -0.43 21.84 -2.32
CA GLN A 84 -0.73 22.79 -1.27
C GLN A 84 -1.89 22.33 -0.36
N TYR A 85 -2.97 21.77 -0.92
CA TYR A 85 -4.12 21.28 -0.13
C TYR A 85 -3.77 20.11 0.80
N VAL A 86 -2.84 19.23 0.41
CA VAL A 86 -2.39 18.12 1.25
C VAL A 86 -1.49 18.65 2.37
N ILE A 87 -0.60 19.58 2.04
CA ILE A 87 0.31 20.22 3.00
C ILE A 87 -0.47 21.04 4.03
N GLU A 88 -1.41 21.87 3.59
CA GLU A 88 -2.28 22.67 4.46
C GLU A 88 -3.13 21.78 5.37
N TRP A 89 -3.71 20.71 4.82
CA TRP A 89 -4.46 19.75 5.63
C TRP A 89 -3.57 19.08 6.68
N ALA A 90 -2.39 18.59 6.30
CA ALA A 90 -1.44 17.97 7.22
C ALA A 90 -1.02 18.97 8.32
N GLY A 91 -0.67 20.21 7.93
CA GLY A 91 -0.32 21.29 8.85
C GLY A 91 -1.45 21.63 9.82
N SER A 92 -2.70 21.70 9.35
CA SER A 92 -3.88 21.93 10.20
C SER A 92 -4.13 20.83 11.24
N LYS A 93 -3.53 19.65 11.03
CA LYS A 93 -3.62 18.49 11.92
C LYS A 93 -2.35 18.27 12.73
N GLY A 94 -1.33 19.12 12.58
CA GLY A 94 -0.03 18.92 13.21
C GLY A 94 0.74 17.71 12.69
N ILE A 95 0.36 17.18 11.52
CA ILE A 95 0.98 16.00 10.91
C ILE A 95 2.28 16.45 10.24
N TYR A 96 3.41 15.88 10.66
CA TYR A 96 4.69 16.15 10.04
C TYR A 96 4.76 15.47 8.66
N PHE A 97 4.87 16.28 7.60
CA PHE A 97 4.86 15.79 6.23
C PHE A 97 6.27 15.84 5.63
N THR A 98 6.80 14.71 5.17
CA THR A 98 8.09 14.65 4.48
C THR A 98 8.01 14.08 3.08
N ARG A 99 8.96 14.52 2.27
CA ARG A 99 9.31 13.89 1.00
C ARG A 99 10.57 13.05 1.23
N SER A 100 10.55 11.80 0.79
CA SER A 100 11.78 11.02 0.67
C SER A 100 12.77 11.74 -0.25
N ARG A 101 14.02 11.95 0.21
CA ARG A 101 15.04 12.60 -0.62
C ARG A 101 15.32 11.75 -1.86
N PRO A 102 15.49 12.37 -3.06
CA PRO A 102 15.99 11.64 -4.22
C PRO A 102 17.27 10.88 -3.82
N TYR A 103 17.38 9.60 -4.20
CA TYR A 103 18.55 8.72 -4.01
C TYR A 103 18.70 7.93 -2.69
N LYS A 104 17.68 7.82 -1.82
CA LYS A 104 17.67 6.86 -0.69
C LYS A 104 16.69 5.69 -0.84
N LYS A 105 16.92 4.84 -1.86
CA LYS A 105 16.12 3.61 -2.12
C LYS A 105 15.94 2.67 -0.92
N ASN A 106 16.86 2.67 0.04
CA ASN A 106 16.79 1.75 1.19
C ASN A 106 15.71 2.12 2.22
N ASP A 107 15.24 3.37 2.23
CA ASP A 107 14.23 3.82 3.20
C ASP A 107 12.81 3.39 2.76
N GLN A 108 12.60 3.20 1.44
CA GLN A 108 11.31 2.87 0.77
C GLN A 108 11.03 1.37 0.61
N ALA A 109 11.99 0.52 0.98
CA ALA A 109 11.84 -0.92 0.83
C ALA A 109 10.64 -1.50 1.62
N THR A 110 10.18 -0.79 2.67
CA THR A 110 9.04 -1.23 3.49
C THR A 110 7.73 -1.05 2.72
N ILE A 111 7.45 0.14 2.19
CA ILE A 111 6.24 0.38 1.42
C ILE A 111 6.21 -0.37 0.08
N GLU A 112 7.34 -0.49 -0.63
CA GLU A 112 7.42 -1.29 -1.87
C GLU A 112 7.07 -2.77 -1.61
N SER A 113 7.63 -3.34 -0.54
CA SER A 113 7.32 -4.70 -0.11
C SER A 113 5.83 -4.83 0.26
N LYS A 114 5.27 -3.87 1.00
CA LYS A 114 3.85 -3.86 1.39
C LYS A 114 2.91 -3.70 0.20
N ASN A 115 3.26 -2.87 -0.79
CA ASN A 115 2.48 -2.73 -2.01
C ASN A 115 2.35 -4.06 -2.75
N ASN A 116 3.44 -4.83 -2.82
CA ASN A 116 3.41 -6.17 -3.41
C ASN A 116 2.63 -7.17 -2.54
N HIS A 117 2.92 -7.25 -1.25
CA HIS A 117 2.31 -8.25 -0.35
C HIS A 117 0.85 -7.99 0.01
N VAL A 118 0.38 -6.74 -0.12
CA VAL A 118 -0.99 -6.34 0.21
C VAL A 118 -1.73 -5.99 -1.08
N VAL A 119 -1.41 -4.86 -1.71
CA VAL A 119 -2.22 -4.33 -2.81
C VAL A 119 -2.21 -5.26 -4.01
N ARG A 120 -1.04 -5.70 -4.48
CA ARG A 120 -0.94 -6.57 -5.67
C ARG A 120 -1.41 -7.98 -5.40
N ARG A 121 -1.08 -8.53 -4.22
CA ARG A 121 -1.52 -9.86 -3.80
C ARG A 121 -3.05 -10.00 -3.75
N TYR A 122 -3.74 -9.02 -3.18
CA TYR A 122 -5.19 -9.11 -2.99
C TYR A 122 -5.99 -8.45 -4.11
N GLY A 123 -5.52 -7.32 -4.64
CA GLY A 123 -6.23 -6.53 -5.66
C GLY A 123 -5.92 -6.90 -7.11
N PHE A 124 -4.97 -7.81 -7.37
CA PHE A 124 -4.50 -8.20 -8.70
C PHE A 124 -3.86 -7.07 -9.53
N TYR A 125 -3.45 -7.40 -10.75
CA TYR A 125 -2.91 -6.46 -11.74
C TYR A 125 -3.95 -6.15 -12.83
N TYR A 126 -5.16 -5.80 -12.42
CA TYR A 126 -6.26 -5.48 -13.34
C TYR A 126 -6.46 -3.99 -13.56
N ARG A 127 -7.17 -3.67 -14.63
CA ARG A 127 -7.71 -2.35 -14.91
C ARG A 127 -8.97 -2.15 -14.08
N TYR A 128 -8.93 -1.18 -13.16
CA TYR A 128 -10.11 -0.72 -12.43
C TYR A 128 -10.39 0.75 -12.74
N ASP A 129 -11.50 1.05 -13.38
CA ASP A 129 -11.86 2.41 -13.81
C ASP A 129 -13.35 2.75 -13.59
N THR A 130 -14.15 1.80 -13.10
CA THR A 130 -15.57 1.99 -12.78
C THR A 130 -15.84 2.17 -11.28
N ASP A 131 -16.96 2.79 -10.93
CA ASP A 131 -17.37 2.93 -9.52
C ASP A 131 -17.67 1.60 -8.84
N LEU A 132 -18.19 0.62 -9.58
CA LEU A 132 -18.51 -0.68 -9.02
C LEU A 132 -17.24 -1.45 -8.60
N GLU A 133 -16.19 -1.40 -9.44
CA GLU A 133 -14.87 -1.95 -9.11
C GLU A 133 -14.25 -1.25 -7.89
N ARG A 134 -14.32 0.10 -7.84
CA ARG A 134 -13.83 0.87 -6.69
C ARG A 134 -14.53 0.49 -5.38
N ARG A 135 -15.84 0.29 -5.41
CA ARG A 135 -16.60 -0.17 -4.23
C ARG A 135 -16.19 -1.58 -3.81
N ALA A 136 -16.00 -2.50 -4.76
CA ALA A 136 -15.51 -3.85 -4.48
C ALA A 136 -14.11 -3.83 -3.85
N LEU A 137 -13.18 -3.04 -4.41
CA LEU A 137 -11.85 -2.86 -3.83
C LEU A 137 -11.91 -2.28 -2.40
N ASN A 138 -12.73 -1.28 -2.14
CA ASN A 138 -12.83 -0.71 -0.80
C ASN A 138 -13.46 -1.68 0.22
N ARG A 139 -14.36 -2.58 -0.20
CA ARG A 139 -14.81 -3.70 0.64
C ARG A 139 -13.68 -4.69 0.90
N LEU A 140 -12.87 -5.01 -0.12
CA LEU A 140 -11.70 -5.87 0.02
C LEU A 140 -10.70 -5.28 1.03
N TRP A 141 -10.39 -3.98 0.93
CA TRP A 141 -9.38 -3.36 1.80
C TRP A 141 -9.76 -3.37 3.26
N HIS A 142 -11.04 -3.23 3.61
CA HIS A 142 -11.46 -3.36 5.00
C HIS A 142 -11.10 -4.75 5.56
N LEU A 143 -11.46 -5.82 4.84
CA LEU A 143 -11.16 -7.20 5.22
C LEU A 143 -9.65 -7.50 5.26
N VAL A 144 -8.91 -6.97 4.28
CA VAL A 144 -7.45 -7.16 4.18
C VAL A 144 -6.74 -6.41 5.30
N ASN A 145 -7.12 -5.16 5.58
CA ASN A 145 -6.56 -4.38 6.68
C ASN A 145 -6.77 -5.12 8.01
N ASP A 146 -7.96 -5.65 8.26
CA ASP A 146 -8.23 -6.43 9.48
C ASP A 146 -7.32 -7.66 9.56
N ARG A 147 -7.24 -8.42 8.46
CA ARG A 147 -6.40 -9.62 8.39
C ARG A 147 -4.93 -9.30 8.68
N VAL A 148 -4.37 -8.27 8.04
CA VAL A 148 -2.93 -7.99 8.15
C VAL A 148 -2.55 -7.30 9.46
N ASN A 149 -3.46 -6.55 10.07
CA ASN A 149 -3.18 -5.79 11.29
C ASN A 149 -3.46 -6.59 12.57
N TYR A 150 -4.53 -7.39 12.58
CA TYR A 150 -4.98 -8.07 13.79
C TYR A 150 -4.67 -9.58 13.80
N LEU A 151 -4.54 -10.23 12.64
CA LEU A 151 -4.54 -11.70 12.55
C LEU A 151 -3.25 -12.30 11.97
N MET A 152 -2.39 -11.50 11.34
CA MET A 152 -1.18 -11.99 10.69
C MET A 152 0.10 -11.51 11.40
N PRO A 153 0.80 -12.40 12.12
CA PRO A 153 2.12 -12.10 12.64
C PRO A 153 3.11 -11.80 11.51
N THR A 154 3.85 -10.71 11.65
CA THR A 154 4.94 -10.32 10.74
C THR A 154 6.23 -10.17 11.55
N VAL A 155 7.37 -10.15 10.88
CA VAL A 155 8.67 -9.84 11.49
C VAL A 155 9.16 -8.47 11.01
N LYS A 156 9.83 -7.73 11.88
CA LYS A 156 10.44 -6.43 11.58
C LYS A 156 11.93 -6.47 11.90
N PRO A 157 12.76 -5.77 11.09
CA PRO A 157 14.18 -5.67 11.38
C PRO A 157 14.39 -4.83 12.65
N THR A 158 15.06 -5.42 13.65
CA THR A 158 15.39 -4.76 14.93
C THR A 158 16.82 -4.26 14.98
N GLY A 159 17.65 -4.69 14.04
CA GLY A 159 19.04 -4.27 13.98
C GLY A 159 19.83 -4.97 12.89
N TYR A 160 21.15 -4.89 13.01
CA TYR A 160 22.09 -5.52 12.09
C TYR A 160 23.16 -6.26 12.89
N GLY A 161 23.41 -7.50 12.51
CA GLY A 161 24.58 -8.27 12.92
C GLY A 161 25.55 -8.49 11.76
N SER A 162 26.52 -9.37 11.97
CA SER A 162 27.50 -9.77 10.96
C SER A 162 27.43 -11.27 10.71
N THR A 163 27.59 -11.69 9.46
CA THR A 163 27.80 -13.10 9.13
C THR A 163 29.21 -13.55 9.52
N LYS A 164 29.48 -14.86 9.50
CA LYS A 164 30.83 -15.42 9.74
C LYS A 164 31.91 -14.80 8.83
N ASN A 165 31.51 -14.27 7.66
CA ASN A 165 32.42 -13.65 6.69
C ASN A 165 32.40 -12.11 6.78
N GLY A 166 31.92 -11.53 7.88
CA GLY A 166 31.91 -10.07 8.13
C GLY A 166 30.85 -9.27 7.36
N ARG A 167 29.94 -9.91 6.60
CA ARG A 167 28.89 -9.20 5.86
C ARG A 167 27.74 -8.79 6.79
N ARG A 168 27.25 -7.57 6.63
CA ARG A 168 26.11 -7.05 7.39
C ARG A 168 24.84 -7.87 7.11
N LYS A 169 24.16 -8.36 8.15
CA LYS A 169 22.92 -9.14 8.09
C LYS A 169 21.84 -8.47 8.95
N ARG A 170 20.61 -8.37 8.46
CA ARG A 170 19.48 -7.90 9.28
C ARG A 170 19.10 -8.93 10.34
N ILE A 171 18.87 -8.46 11.55
CA ILE A 171 18.29 -9.22 12.66
C ILE A 171 16.82 -8.83 12.76
N TYR A 172 15.95 -9.81 12.98
CA TYR A 172 14.50 -9.64 13.02
C TYR A 172 13.96 -9.98 14.41
N ASP A 173 12.83 -9.38 14.78
CA ASP A 173 12.09 -9.78 15.98
C ASP A 173 11.36 -11.12 15.80
N ALA A 174 10.79 -11.63 16.90
CA ALA A 174 9.84 -12.71 16.85
C ALA A 174 8.55 -12.26 16.12
N PRO A 175 7.86 -13.17 15.40
CA PRO A 175 6.63 -12.83 14.71
C PRO A 175 5.57 -12.26 15.67
N ARG A 176 5.08 -11.06 15.36
CA ARG A 176 3.99 -10.38 16.11
C ARG A 176 3.06 -9.68 15.14
N THR A 177 1.78 -9.54 15.49
CA THR A 177 0.86 -8.75 14.66
C THR A 177 1.18 -7.26 14.81
N PRO A 178 0.83 -6.41 13.83
CA PRO A 178 0.89 -4.96 14.02
C PRO A 178 0.10 -4.47 15.24
N PHE A 179 -1.04 -5.09 15.54
CA PHE A 179 -1.81 -4.78 16.74
C PHE A 179 -1.07 -5.11 18.04
N ASP A 180 -0.43 -6.28 18.15
CA ASP A 180 0.35 -6.60 19.36
C ASP A 180 1.50 -5.61 19.57
N ARG A 181 2.18 -5.20 18.49
CA ARG A 181 3.21 -4.14 18.56
C ARG A 181 2.64 -2.78 18.98
N LEU A 182 1.39 -2.49 18.60
CA LEU A 182 0.71 -1.25 19.00
C LEU A 182 0.35 -1.27 20.49
N LEU A 183 -0.08 -2.42 21.03
CA LEU A 183 -0.30 -2.62 22.46
C LEU A 183 1.01 -2.43 23.24
N ASP A 184 2.09 -3.07 22.79
CA ASP A 184 3.43 -2.97 23.42
C ASP A 184 3.98 -1.54 23.43
N ALA A 185 3.58 -0.70 22.46
CA ALA A 185 4.03 0.68 22.38
C ALA A 185 3.42 1.61 23.45
N GLY A 186 2.32 1.19 24.10
CA GLY A 186 1.72 1.94 25.21
C GLY A 186 1.14 3.31 24.84
N VAL A 187 0.82 3.53 23.55
CA VAL A 187 0.28 4.82 23.05
C VAL A 187 -1.25 4.90 23.09
N LEU A 188 -1.93 3.78 23.34
CA LEU A 188 -3.38 3.69 23.39
C LEU A 188 -3.89 3.95 24.81
N SER A 189 -5.01 4.66 24.92
CA SER A 189 -5.74 4.75 26.19
C SER A 189 -6.29 3.38 26.63
N PRO A 190 -6.57 3.15 27.92
CA PRO A 190 -7.16 1.89 28.40
C PRO A 190 -8.44 1.52 27.64
N LYS A 191 -9.29 2.51 27.35
CA LYS A 191 -10.51 2.32 26.56
C LYS A 191 -10.24 1.86 25.13
N GLN A 192 -9.25 2.45 24.45
CA GLN A 192 -8.86 2.00 23.10
C GLN A 192 -8.31 0.57 23.12
N VAL A 193 -7.51 0.22 24.13
CA VAL A 193 -7.01 -1.15 24.30
C VAL A 193 -8.16 -2.14 24.44
N GLU A 194 -9.14 -1.83 25.29
CA GLU A 194 -10.34 -2.67 25.48
C GLU A 194 -11.14 -2.83 24.18
N GLU A 195 -11.52 -1.71 23.55
CA GLU A 195 -12.33 -1.71 22.32
C GLU A 195 -11.65 -2.45 21.17
N MET A 196 -10.36 -2.22 20.96
CA MET A 196 -9.61 -2.87 19.87
C MET A 196 -9.33 -4.34 20.14
N THR A 197 -9.11 -4.72 21.41
CA THR A 197 -8.94 -6.13 21.79
C THR A 197 -10.25 -6.89 21.59
N ALA A 198 -11.37 -6.33 22.05
CA ALA A 198 -12.70 -6.90 21.81
C ALA A 198 -13.00 -7.02 20.31
N TYR A 199 -12.64 -6.00 19.51
CA TYR A 199 -12.76 -6.07 18.06
C TYR A 199 -11.95 -7.24 17.47
N ARG A 200 -10.66 -7.35 17.82
CA ARG A 200 -9.79 -8.46 17.38
C ARG A 200 -10.39 -9.80 17.73
N ASP A 201 -10.81 -9.99 18.97
CA ASP A 201 -11.29 -11.28 19.48
C ASP A 201 -12.65 -11.67 18.87
N GLY A 202 -13.41 -10.68 18.36
CA GLY A 202 -14.61 -10.90 17.56
C GLY A 202 -14.34 -11.27 16.08
N LEU A 203 -13.11 -11.13 15.59
CA LEU A 203 -12.77 -11.48 14.20
C LEU A 203 -12.73 -13.00 14.03
N ASN A 204 -13.34 -13.49 12.95
CA ASN A 204 -13.24 -14.89 12.55
C ASN A 204 -12.30 -15.01 11.32
N PRO A 205 -11.08 -15.57 11.47
CA PRO A 205 -10.11 -15.65 10.38
C PRO A 205 -10.62 -16.40 9.15
N ALA A 206 -11.39 -17.48 9.33
CA ALA A 206 -11.95 -18.27 8.24
C ALA A 206 -13.04 -17.50 7.49
N LYS A 207 -13.90 -16.78 8.22
CA LYS A 207 -14.93 -15.90 7.62
C LYS A 207 -14.30 -14.78 6.82
N ILE A 208 -13.27 -14.13 7.35
CA ILE A 208 -12.54 -13.07 6.63
C ILE A 208 -11.88 -13.63 5.37
N ALA A 209 -11.25 -14.80 5.45
CA ALA A 209 -10.67 -15.46 4.27
C ALA A 209 -11.71 -15.75 3.19
N ALA A 210 -12.87 -16.27 3.57
CA ALA A 210 -13.97 -16.56 2.66
C ALA A 210 -14.55 -15.28 2.03
N GLU A 211 -14.71 -14.20 2.80
CA GLU A 211 -15.20 -12.92 2.28
C GLU A 211 -14.17 -12.26 1.34
N ILE A 212 -12.87 -12.34 1.64
CA ILE A 212 -11.82 -11.89 0.73
C ILE A 212 -11.93 -12.63 -0.61
N ALA A 213 -12.03 -13.96 -0.59
CA ALA A 213 -12.17 -14.77 -1.80
C ALA A 213 -13.42 -14.37 -2.61
N ARG A 214 -14.58 -14.20 -1.96
CA ARG A 214 -15.83 -13.74 -2.61
C ARG A 214 -15.68 -12.40 -3.30
N VAL A 215 -15.01 -11.44 -2.65
CA VAL A 215 -14.78 -10.12 -3.25
C VAL A 215 -13.79 -10.20 -4.41
N GLN A 216 -12.76 -11.05 -4.30
CA GLN A 216 -11.82 -11.31 -5.39
C GLN A 216 -12.48 -11.97 -6.60
N ASP A 217 -13.39 -12.93 -6.40
CA ASP A 217 -14.20 -13.53 -7.47
C ASP A 217 -15.05 -12.45 -8.17
N ARG A 218 -15.61 -11.52 -7.41
CA ARG A 218 -16.34 -10.39 -7.98
C ARG A 218 -15.45 -9.48 -8.80
N LEU A 219 -14.23 -9.18 -8.34
CA LEU A 219 -13.25 -8.38 -9.09
C LEU A 219 -12.81 -9.08 -10.37
N LEU A 220 -12.63 -10.40 -10.34
CA LEU A 220 -12.35 -11.23 -11.52
C LEU A 220 -13.45 -11.05 -12.57
N VAL A 221 -14.72 -11.20 -12.19
CA VAL A 221 -15.87 -11.02 -13.10
C VAL A 221 -15.93 -9.60 -13.67
N LEU A 222 -15.64 -8.58 -12.86
CA LEU A 222 -15.74 -7.19 -13.29
C LEU A 222 -14.62 -6.76 -14.26
N SER A 223 -13.39 -7.26 -14.08
CA SER A 223 -12.22 -6.58 -14.64
C SER A 223 -11.28 -7.46 -15.46
N SER A 224 -11.37 -8.79 -15.37
CA SER A 224 -10.48 -9.71 -16.09
C SER A 224 -10.54 -9.51 -17.61
N LYS A 225 -11.73 -9.65 -18.21
CA LYS A 225 -11.95 -9.54 -19.66
C LYS A 225 -11.50 -8.20 -20.22
N LYS A 226 -11.84 -7.09 -19.55
CA LYS A 226 -11.42 -5.74 -19.96
C LYS A 226 -9.89 -5.60 -19.91
N THR A 227 -9.26 -6.12 -18.87
CA THR A 227 -7.80 -6.07 -18.74
C THR A 227 -7.12 -6.89 -19.84
N GLU A 228 -7.64 -8.09 -20.13
CA GLU A 228 -7.14 -8.94 -21.20
C GLU A 228 -7.28 -8.28 -22.57
N GLN A 229 -8.42 -7.63 -22.85
CA GLN A 229 -8.61 -6.86 -24.08
C GLN A 229 -7.59 -5.72 -24.22
N LEU A 230 -7.29 -5.00 -23.15
CA LEU A 230 -6.24 -3.97 -23.15
C LEU A 230 -4.84 -4.58 -23.39
N TYR A 231 -4.58 -5.76 -22.82
CA TYR A 231 -3.32 -6.47 -23.05
C TYR A 231 -3.18 -6.88 -24.52
N LEU A 232 -4.19 -7.52 -25.08
CA LEU A 232 -4.20 -7.95 -26.49
C LEU A 232 -4.07 -6.76 -27.45
N ALA A 233 -4.71 -5.63 -27.14
CA ALA A 233 -4.60 -4.41 -27.94
C ALA A 233 -3.22 -3.72 -27.85
N SER A 234 -2.38 -4.08 -26.88
CA SER A 234 -1.02 -3.55 -26.75
C SER A 234 -0.01 -4.17 -27.72
N PHE A 235 -0.35 -5.32 -28.33
CA PHE A 235 0.47 -5.92 -29.37
C PHE A 235 0.27 -5.21 -30.71
N PRO A 236 1.36 -4.93 -31.46
CA PRO A 236 1.23 -4.44 -32.82
C PRO A 236 0.43 -5.42 -33.67
N SER A 237 -0.60 -4.94 -34.37
CA SER A 237 -1.42 -5.77 -35.26
C SER A 237 -0.66 -6.23 -36.51
N ALA A 238 0.51 -5.67 -36.78
CA ALA A 238 1.36 -6.02 -37.91
C ALA A 238 2.50 -6.96 -37.47
N LEU A 239 2.66 -8.08 -38.18
CA LEU A 239 3.88 -8.88 -38.09
C LEU A 239 5.09 -8.01 -38.46
N PRO A 240 6.25 -8.17 -37.80
CA PRO A 240 7.46 -7.45 -38.19
C PRO A 240 7.76 -7.72 -39.67
N ASP A 241 8.03 -6.65 -40.41
CA ASP A 241 8.36 -6.71 -41.83
C ASP A 241 9.71 -7.41 -42.01
N VAL A 242 9.66 -8.73 -42.21
CA VAL A 242 10.82 -9.62 -42.44
C VAL A 242 11.58 -9.29 -43.73
N ARG A 243 11.09 -8.37 -44.58
CA ARG A 243 11.78 -7.96 -45.81
C ARG A 243 12.81 -6.84 -45.62
N LYS A 244 12.91 -6.24 -44.43
CA LYS A 244 13.83 -5.12 -44.15
C LYS A 244 15.23 -5.48 -43.67
N GLY A 245 15.66 -6.75 -43.76
CA GLY A 245 16.93 -7.16 -43.18
C GLY A 245 17.66 -8.28 -43.89
N VAL A 246 18.16 -8.06 -45.11
CA VAL A 246 19.50 -8.54 -45.53
C VAL A 246 20.07 -7.56 -46.56
N ARG A 247 20.91 -6.59 -46.12
CA ARG A 247 21.85 -5.94 -47.05
C ARG A 247 23.06 -6.85 -47.17
N VAL A 248 23.12 -7.63 -48.24
CA VAL A 248 24.35 -8.31 -48.64
C VAL A 248 25.33 -7.21 -49.08
N LYS A 249 26.46 -7.06 -48.38
CA LYS A 249 27.58 -6.26 -48.89
C LYS A 249 28.14 -7.00 -50.11
N THR A 250 27.84 -6.53 -51.31
CA THR A 250 28.64 -6.84 -52.50
C THR A 250 29.94 -6.05 -52.44
N GLY A 251 31.05 -6.75 -52.70
CA GLY A 251 32.43 -6.31 -52.51
C GLY A 251 32.90 -5.23 -53.46
#